data_AF-A0A2A5MEB6-F1
#
_entry.id   AF-A0A2A5MEB6-F1
#
_cell.length_a   1.000
_cell.length_b   1.000
_cell.length_c   1.000
_cell.angle_alpha   90.00
_cell.angle_beta   90.00
_cell.angle_gamma   90.00
#
_symmetry.space_group_name_H-M   'P 1'
#
loop_
_entity.id
_entity.type
_entity.pdbx_description
1 polymer ?
#
loop_
_entity_poly.entity_id
_entity_poly.type
_entity_poly.pdbx_seq_one_letter_code
_entity_poly.pdbx_strand_id
1 'polypeptide(L)'
;MSFEIIAGLVVVILGAIAGAFGIGHARGTSKAEAKADQQRTEENAAASVAAAERKAEATKEASNVEESVKRMANDDVDRELRKYFTRPGSR
;
A
#
# COMPACT_ATOMS: atom_id res chain seq x y z
N MET A 1 -36.81 56.71 13.96
CA MET A 1 -37.87 55.73 13.71
C MET A 1 -37.69 54.97 12.39
N SER A 2 -37.76 55.61 11.21
CA SER A 2 -37.66 54.90 9.92
C SER A 2 -36.22 54.43 9.59
N PHE A 3 -35.20 55.23 9.89
CA PHE A 3 -33.81 54.89 9.58
C PHE A 3 -33.27 53.71 10.41
N GLU A 4 -33.67 53.58 11.67
CA GLU A 4 -33.26 52.47 12.55
C GLU A 4 -33.83 51.12 12.10
N ILE A 5 -35.06 51.11 11.57
CA ILE A 5 -35.68 49.92 11.00
C ILE A 5 -34.94 49.48 9.73
N ILE A 6 -34.55 50.43 8.87
CA ILE A 6 -33.79 50.15 7.65
C ILE A 6 -32.39 49.63 8.00
N ALA A 7 -31.69 50.26 8.96
CA ALA A 7 -30.39 49.81 9.41
C ALA A 7 -30.43 48.41 10.04
N GLY A 8 -31.44 48.13 10.87
CA GLY A 8 -31.65 46.80 11.46
C GLY A 8 -31.87 45.72 10.39
N LEU A 9 -32.65 46.02 9.35
CA LEU A 9 -32.94 45.09 8.27
C LEU A 9 -31.68 44.77 7.45
N VAL A 10 -30.82 45.75 7.19
CA VAL A 10 -29.53 45.54 6.50
C VAL A 10 -28.60 44.62 7.30
N VAL A 11 -28.51 44.83 8.62
CA VAL A 11 -27.68 43.99 9.51
C VAL A 11 -28.17 42.54 9.53
N VAL A 12 -29.48 42.32 9.55
CA VAL A 12 -30.08 40.97 9.51
C VAL A 12 -29.74 40.26 8.19
N ILE A 13 -29.83 40.94 7.06
CA ILE A 13 -29.50 40.37 5.75
C ILE A 13 -28.01 39.99 5.68
N LEU A 14 -27.11 40.86 6.12
CA LEU A 14 -25.68 40.59 6.13
C LEU A 14 -25.32 39.42 7.07
N GLY A 15 -25.97 39.36 8.24
CA GLY A 15 -25.82 38.25 9.18
C GLY A 15 -26.27 36.91 8.59
N ALA A 16 -27.38 36.90 7.84
CA ALA A 16 -27.87 35.70 7.17
C ALA A 16 -26.91 35.21 6.06
N ILE A 17 -26.35 36.13 5.27
CA ILE A 17 -25.37 35.80 4.22
C ILE A 17 -24.08 35.27 4.84
N ALA A 18 -23.56 35.94 5.89
CA ALA A 18 -22.36 35.51 6.59
C ALA A 18 -22.54 34.16 7.30
N GLY A 19 -23.70 33.90 7.91
CA GLY A 19 -24.03 32.61 8.52
C GLY A 19 -24.11 31.47 7.51
N ALA A 20 -24.71 31.73 6.34
CA ALA A 20 -24.78 30.75 5.25
C ALA A 20 -23.40 30.44 4.66
N PHE A 21 -22.56 31.46 4.44
CA PHE A 21 -21.19 31.28 3.93
C PHE A 21 -20.23 30.65 4.95
N GLY A 22 -20.33 31.05 6.23
CA GLY A 22 -19.46 30.54 7.30
C GLY A 22 -19.68 29.05 7.60
N ILE A 23 -20.95 28.59 7.60
CA ILE A 23 -21.28 27.17 7.81
C ILE A 23 -20.94 26.34 6.55
N GLY A 24 -21.14 26.91 5.36
CA GLY A 24 -20.80 26.26 4.09
C GLY A 24 -19.29 26.01 3.92
N HIS A 25 -18.45 26.97 4.30
CA HIS A 25 -16.99 26.85 4.15
C HIS A 25 -16.40 25.81 5.12
N ALA A 26 -16.86 25.78 6.37
CA ALA A 26 -16.43 24.79 7.37
C ALA A 26 -16.77 23.34 6.97
N ARG A 27 -17.86 23.14 6.22
CA ARG A 27 -18.25 21.82 5.70
C ARG A 27 -17.49 21.41 4.44
N GLY A 28 -17.04 22.38 3.64
CA GLY A 28 -16.28 22.15 2.40
C GLY A 28 -14.84 21.73 2.66
N THR A 29 -14.14 22.40 3.59
CA THR A 29 -12.77 22.07 3.97
C THR A 29 -12.68 20.72 4.67
N SER A 30 -13.59 20.43 5.60
CA SER A 30 -13.64 19.16 6.33
C SER A 30 -13.87 17.94 5.44
N LYS A 31 -14.67 18.06 4.36
CA LYS A 31 -14.85 16.99 3.38
C LYS A 31 -13.67 16.83 2.42
N ALA A 32 -12.93 17.91 2.14
CA ALA A 32 -11.74 17.86 1.30
C ALA A 32 -10.57 17.21 2.04
N GLU A 33 -10.36 17.56 3.32
CA GLU A 33 -9.36 16.92 4.19
C GLU A 33 -9.65 15.43 4.38
N ALA A 34 -10.90 15.06 4.68
CA ALA A 34 -11.26 13.65 4.86
C ALA A 34 -11.03 12.78 3.60
N LYS A 35 -11.22 13.36 2.40
CA LYS A 35 -10.95 12.66 1.14
C LYS A 35 -9.46 12.55 0.84
N ALA A 36 -8.67 13.58 1.18
CA ALA A 36 -7.23 13.55 0.99
C ALA A 36 -6.55 12.52 1.91
N ASP A 37 -6.99 12.43 3.17
CA ASP A 37 -6.49 11.41 4.09
C ASP A 37 -6.92 10.00 3.69
N GLN A 38 -8.15 9.80 3.20
CA GLN A 38 -8.58 8.52 2.65
C GLN A 38 -7.72 8.07 1.46
N GLN A 39 -7.50 8.96 0.49
CA GLN A 39 -6.65 8.63 -0.68
C GLN A 39 -5.22 8.25 -0.26
N ARG A 40 -4.62 8.98 0.68
CA ARG A 40 -3.28 8.63 1.20
C ARG A 40 -3.27 7.29 1.91
N THR A 41 -4.34 6.94 2.64
CA THR A 41 -4.42 5.62 3.29
C THR A 41 -4.61 4.49 2.28
N GLU A 42 -5.40 4.69 1.23
CA GLU A 42 -5.63 3.73 0.16
C GLU A 42 -4.36 3.51 -0.67
N GLU A 43 -3.65 4.59 -1.04
CA GLU A 43 -2.39 4.51 -1.78
C GLU A 43 -1.29 3.80 -0.96
N ASN A 44 -1.18 4.09 0.34
CA ASN A 44 -0.22 3.43 1.23
C ASN A 44 -0.54 1.95 1.42
N ALA A 45 -1.82 1.58 1.50
CA ALA A 45 -2.24 0.19 1.57
C ALA A 45 -1.85 -0.56 0.29
N ALA A 46 -2.16 0.00 -0.88
CA ALA A 46 -1.79 -0.58 -2.18
C ALA A 46 -0.26 -0.72 -2.34
N ALA A 47 0.51 0.29 -1.93
CA ALA A 47 1.97 0.24 -1.98
C ALA A 47 2.55 -0.83 -1.04
N SER A 48 1.94 -1.02 0.14
CA SER A 48 2.37 -2.05 1.09
C SER A 48 2.09 -3.47 0.58
N VAL A 49 0.93 -3.68 -0.06
CA VAL A 49 0.55 -4.96 -0.69
C VAL A 49 1.49 -5.26 -1.85
N ALA A 50 1.73 -4.30 -2.75
CA ALA A 50 2.66 -4.47 -3.86
C ALA A 50 4.11 -4.74 -3.41
N ALA A 51 4.54 -4.13 -2.30
CA ALA A 51 5.85 -4.41 -1.72
C ALA A 51 5.92 -5.81 -1.07
N ALA A 52 4.83 -6.26 -0.44
CA ALA A 52 4.73 -7.60 0.14
C ALA A 52 4.72 -8.69 -0.96
N GLU A 53 3.93 -8.48 -2.02
CA GLU A 53 3.89 -9.39 -3.18
C GLU A 53 5.26 -9.50 -3.86
N ARG A 54 5.95 -8.38 -4.12
CA ARG A 54 7.32 -8.40 -4.67
C ARG A 54 8.31 -9.14 -3.77
N LYS A 55 8.19 -9.02 -2.44
CA LYS A 55 9.04 -9.78 -1.51
C LYS A 55 8.73 -11.28 -1.53
N ALA A 56 7.45 -11.65 -1.63
CA ALA A 56 7.03 -13.04 -1.70
C ALA A 56 7.52 -13.70 -2.99
N GLU A 57 7.42 -13.00 -4.12
CA GLU A 57 7.93 -13.47 -5.42
C GLU A 57 9.45 -13.65 -5.41
N ALA A 58 10.20 -12.64 -4.95
CA ALA A 58 11.65 -12.74 -4.83
C ALA A 58 12.10 -13.89 -3.90
N THR A 59 11.38 -14.11 -2.79
CA THR A 59 11.67 -15.23 -1.87
C THR A 59 11.41 -16.58 -2.53
N LYS A 60 10.31 -16.69 -3.30
CA LYS A 60 9.96 -17.91 -4.04
C LYS A 60 10.98 -18.22 -5.12
N GLU A 61 11.40 -17.21 -5.89
CA GLU A 61 12.43 -17.37 -6.91
C GLU A 61 13.77 -17.77 -6.31
N ALA A 62 14.19 -17.12 -5.22
CA ALA A 62 15.42 -17.48 -4.51
C ALA A 62 15.37 -18.93 -4.01
N SER A 63 14.25 -19.34 -3.40
CA SER A 63 14.05 -20.72 -2.95
C SER A 63 14.09 -21.73 -4.11
N ASN A 64 13.51 -21.40 -5.26
CA ASN A 64 13.52 -22.26 -6.45
C ASN A 64 14.94 -22.40 -7.03
N VAL A 65 15.73 -21.32 -7.03
CA VAL A 65 17.14 -21.36 -7.44
C VAL A 65 17.95 -22.22 -6.46
N GLU A 66 17.78 -22.03 -5.14
CA GLU A 66 18.44 -22.86 -4.14
C GLU A 66 18.07 -24.34 -4.26
N GLU A 67 16.80 -24.66 -4.51
CA GLU A 67 16.34 -26.03 -4.73
C GLU A 67 16.94 -26.64 -6.00
N SER A 68 16.99 -25.87 -7.09
CA SER A 68 17.66 -26.27 -8.33
C SER A 68 19.14 -26.59 -8.09
N VAL A 69 19.84 -25.74 -7.34
CA VAL A 69 21.25 -25.94 -6.99
C VAL A 69 21.43 -27.15 -6.07
N LYS A 70 20.57 -27.33 -5.05
CA LYS A 70 20.60 -28.50 -4.16
C LYS A 70 20.40 -29.80 -4.92
N ARG A 71 19.50 -29.82 -5.91
CA ARG A 71 19.26 -30.99 -6.76
C ARG A 71 20.42 -31.24 -7.74
N MET A 72 21.17 -30.20 -8.11
CA MET A 72 22.26 -30.29 -9.09
C MET A 72 23.55 -30.94 -8.53
N ALA A 73 23.76 -30.97 -7.22
CA ALA A 73 25.07 -31.35 -6.66
C ALA A 73 25.23 -32.80 -6.19
N ASN A 74 24.16 -33.55 -5.91
CA ASN A 74 24.29 -34.88 -5.29
C ASN A 74 24.23 -36.06 -6.27
N ASP A 75 23.58 -35.92 -7.42
CA ASP A 75 23.37 -37.11 -8.27
C ASP A 75 24.51 -37.37 -9.25
N ASP A 76 25.24 -36.36 -9.73
CA ASP A 76 26.24 -36.60 -10.78
C ASP A 76 27.52 -37.23 -10.24
N VAL A 77 28.03 -36.72 -9.13
CA VAL A 77 29.24 -37.29 -8.50
C VAL A 77 28.96 -38.68 -7.95
N ASP A 78 27.84 -38.91 -7.26
CA ASP A 78 27.48 -40.25 -6.77
C ASP A 78 27.18 -41.22 -7.92
N ARG A 79 26.54 -40.78 -9.01
CA ARG A 79 26.29 -41.61 -10.20
C ARG A 79 27.59 -41.98 -10.91
N GLU A 80 28.52 -41.05 -11.07
CA GLU A 80 29.83 -41.31 -11.67
C GLU A 80 30.68 -42.22 -10.77
N LEU A 81 30.76 -41.92 -9.47
CA LEU A 81 31.45 -42.78 -8.50
C LEU A 81 30.84 -44.19 -8.50
N ARG A 82 29.51 -44.33 -8.52
CA ARG A 82 28.87 -45.66 -8.53
C ARG A 82 29.08 -46.43 -9.84
N LYS A 83 29.26 -45.74 -10.97
CA LYS A 83 29.52 -46.36 -12.28
C LYS A 83 30.97 -46.86 -12.42
N TYR A 84 31.93 -46.15 -11.84
CA TYR A 84 33.37 -46.46 -12.01
C TYR A 84 34.03 -47.10 -10.77
N PHE A 85 33.44 -46.97 -9.59
CA PHE A 85 34.02 -47.53 -8.38
C PHE A 85 33.81 -49.05 -8.33
N THR A 86 34.85 -49.78 -8.72
CA THR A 86 34.93 -51.23 -8.53
C THR A 86 35.55 -51.46 -7.16
N ARG A 87 34.77 -51.88 -6.16
CA ARG A 87 35.27 -52.15 -4.80
C ARG A 87 36.40 -53.19 -4.86
N PRO A 88 37.67 -52.83 -4.61
CA PRO A 88 38.76 -53.80 -4.58
C PRO A 88 38.63 -54.62 -3.30
N GLY A 89 38.54 -55.94 -3.40
CA GLY A 89 38.52 -56.84 -2.24
C GLY A 89 37.20 -57.59 -1.99
N SER A 90 36.45 -57.92 -3.04
CA SER A 90 35.34 -58.88 -2.94
C SER A 90 35.81 -60.26 -3.43
N ARG A 91 36.74 -60.86 -2.69
CA ARG A 91 37.09 -62.28 -2.72
C ARG A 91 37.43 -62.70 -1.31
#